data_AF-A0A6P2FR28-F1
#
_entry.id   AF-A0A6P2FR28-F1
#
_cell.length_a   1.000
_cell.length_b   1.000
_cell.length_c   1.000
_cell.angle_alpha   90.00
_cell.angle_beta   90.00
_cell.angle_gamma   90.00
#
_symmetry.space_group_name_H-M   'P 1'
#
loop_
_entity.id
_entity.type
_entity.pdbx_description
1 polymer ?
#
loop_
_entity_poly.entity_id
_entity_poly.type
_entity_poly.pdbx_seq_one_letter_code
_entity_poly.pdbx_strand_id
1 'polypeptide(L)'
;MFAIVYRCRREGQLLHRDDIEAAPAHGELQVYRKGMKRVAVLLAQDGESYVIPLLDKARLLALDGRGVLLTGVEIYPTRGGKGTGPMFVQTWWCELNPKPRPTIANPAEARRRERERQAREVGGTLLRRPMRRGNHEP
;
A
#
# COMPACT_ATOMS: atom_id res chain seq x y z
N MET A 1 10.56 16.31 4.36
CA MET A 1 11.78 15.55 4.67
C MET A 1 11.89 14.40 3.69
N PHE A 2 13.08 14.15 3.12
CA PHE A 2 13.25 13.04 2.19
C PHE A 2 13.02 11.70 2.91
N ALA A 3 12.22 10.83 2.29
CA ALA A 3 11.84 9.55 2.85
C ALA A 3 11.75 8.46 1.78
N ILE A 4 11.95 7.22 2.21
CA ILE A 4 11.51 6.04 1.47
C ILE A 4 10.20 5.57 2.07
N VAL A 5 9.15 5.54 1.26
CA VAL A 5 7.81 5.11 1.67
C VAL A 5 7.51 3.74 1.11
N TYR A 6 7.21 2.83 2.02
CA TYR A 6 6.77 1.48 1.74
C TYR A 6 5.26 1.39 2.01
N ARG A 7 4.48 1.06 0.97
CA ARG A 7 3.04 0.83 1.12
C ARG A 7 2.81 -0.60 1.59
N CYS A 8 2.24 -0.75 2.78
CA CYS A 8 2.00 -2.06 3.38
C CYS A 8 0.71 -2.72 2.87
N ARG A 9 -0.13 -1.97 2.14
CA ARG A 9 -1.36 -2.48 1.53
C ARG A 9 -1.44 -2.18 0.04
N ARG A 10 -2.23 -2.98 -0.67
CA ARG A 10 -2.67 -2.71 -2.04
C ARG A 10 -4.18 -2.88 -2.11
N GLU A 11 -4.89 -1.84 -2.51
CA GLU A 11 -6.36 -1.85 -2.57
C GLU A 11 -7.01 -2.31 -1.25
N GLY A 12 -6.40 -1.93 -0.12
CA GLY A 12 -6.87 -2.29 1.23
C GLY A 12 -6.32 -3.60 1.79
N GLN A 13 -5.80 -4.48 0.93
CA GLN A 13 -5.26 -5.80 1.34
C GLN A 13 -3.82 -5.69 1.82
N LEU A 14 -3.49 -6.42 2.89
CA LEU A 14 -2.11 -6.47 3.40
C LEU A 14 -1.20 -7.15 2.38
N LEU A 15 -0.04 -6.56 2.15
CA LEU A 15 1.00 -7.12 1.29
C LEU A 15 1.96 -7.99 2.09
N HIS A 16 2.50 -9.01 1.42
CA HIS A 16 3.62 -9.78 1.95
C HIS A 16 4.89 -8.90 1.95
N ARG A 17 5.79 -9.15 2.90
CA ARG A 17 7.02 -8.36 3.09
C ARG A 17 7.84 -8.19 1.81
N ASP A 18 8.05 -9.27 1.06
CA ASP A 18 8.82 -9.24 -0.20
C ASP A 18 8.20 -8.31 -1.25
N ASP A 19 6.88 -8.14 -1.25
CA ASP A 19 6.17 -7.29 -2.21
C ASP A 19 6.18 -5.82 -1.76
N ILE A 20 6.23 -5.59 -0.45
CA ILE A 20 6.43 -4.26 0.15
C ILE A 20 7.83 -3.74 -0.21
N GLU A 21 8.87 -4.56 0.01
CA GLU A 21 10.27 -4.17 -0.18
C GLU A 21 10.66 -4.01 -1.67
N ALA A 22 9.89 -4.60 -2.59
CA ALA A 22 10.21 -4.63 -4.02
C ALA A 22 9.72 -3.42 -4.83
N ALA A 23 8.97 -2.49 -4.23
CA ALA A 23 8.54 -1.26 -4.91
C ALA A 23 8.44 -0.07 -3.95
N PRO A 24 9.56 0.33 -3.29
CA PRO A 24 9.57 1.54 -2.48
C PRO A 24 9.28 2.78 -3.33
N ALA A 25 8.60 3.76 -2.75
CA ALA A 25 8.44 5.08 -3.31
C ALA A 25 9.41 6.05 -2.63
N HIS A 26 10.05 6.93 -3.41
CA HIS A 26 11.06 7.86 -2.93
C HIS A 26 10.59 9.28 -3.17
N GLY A 27 10.77 10.16 -2.19
CA GLY A 27 10.37 11.55 -2.35
C GLY A 27 10.41 12.36 -1.07
N GLU A 28 9.88 13.57 -1.16
CA GLU A 28 9.75 14.49 -0.04
C GLU A 28 8.44 14.22 0.69
N LEU A 29 8.53 13.62 1.89
CA LEU A 29 7.38 13.38 2.75
C LEU A 29 6.99 14.68 3.45
N GLN A 30 5.72 15.05 3.31
CA GLN A 30 5.10 16.14 4.05
C GLN A 30 3.82 15.67 4.74
N VAL A 31 3.62 16.12 5.98
CA VAL A 31 2.41 15.86 6.76
C VAL A 31 1.90 17.18 7.29
N TYR A 32 0.65 17.53 6.96
CA TYR A 32 0.06 18.81 7.36
C TYR A 32 -1.41 18.65 7.75
N ARG A 33 -1.94 19.66 8.45
CA ARG A 33 -3.37 19.71 8.81
C ARG A 33 -4.17 20.28 7.65
N LYS A 34 -5.31 19.65 7.35
CA LYS A 34 -6.34 20.12 6.41
C LYS A 34 -7.68 20.11 7.13
N GLY A 35 -8.10 21.26 7.65
CA GLY A 35 -9.22 21.34 8.59
C GLY A 35 -8.94 20.52 9.87
N MET A 36 -9.87 19.65 10.26
CA MET A 36 -9.73 18.81 11.46
C MET A 36 -8.89 17.53 11.24
N LYS A 37 -8.47 17.23 10.01
CA LYS A 37 -7.72 16.01 9.67
C LYS A 37 -6.28 16.31 9.30
N ARG A 38 -5.43 15.29 9.35
CA ARG A 38 -4.07 15.35 8.78
C ARG A 38 -4.05 14.64 7.43
N VAL A 39 -3.20 15.14 6.54
CA VAL A 39 -2.92 14.56 5.23
C VAL A 39 -1.42 14.31 5.14
N ALA A 40 -1.02 13.16 4.62
CA ALA A 40 0.36 12.89 4.25
C ALA A 40 0.50 12.78 2.73
N VAL A 41 1.53 13.41 2.19
CA VAL A 41 1.86 13.40 0.76
C VAL A 41 3.33 13.05 0.58
N LEU A 42 3.64 12.36 -0.51
CA LEU A 42 5.01 12.11 -0.95
C LEU A 42 5.20 12.79 -2.31
N LEU A 43 6.03 13.83 -2.32
CA LEU A 43 6.26 14.67 -3.49
C LEU A 43 7.51 14.22 -4.22
N ALA A 44 7.50 14.37 -5.55
CA ALA A 44 8.68 14.18 -6.39
C ALA A 44 9.69 15.31 -6.15
N GLN A 45 10.82 15.25 -6.84
CA GLN A 45 11.90 16.24 -6.72
C GLN A 45 11.46 17.66 -7.16
N ASP A 46 10.41 17.75 -7.99
CA ASP A 46 9.80 19.02 -8.39
C ASP A 46 9.04 19.71 -7.26
N GLY A 47 8.75 19.01 -6.16
CA GLY A 47 7.99 19.54 -5.03
C GLY A 47 6.49 19.72 -5.29
N GLU A 48 5.99 19.30 -6.45
CA GLU A 48 4.60 19.50 -6.88
C GLU A 48 3.89 18.18 -7.20
N SER A 49 4.58 17.26 -7.87
CA SER A 49 3.99 16.01 -8.34
C SER A 49 3.92 14.98 -7.23
N TYR A 50 2.75 14.36 -7.04
CA TYR A 50 2.61 13.23 -6.12
C TYR A 50 3.25 11.96 -6.69
N VAL A 51 4.16 11.33 -5.94
CA VAL A 51 4.80 10.05 -6.31
C VAL A 51 3.85 8.87 -6.12
N ILE A 52 3.02 8.95 -5.06
CA ILE A 52 1.96 7.99 -4.73
C ILE A 52 0.70 8.76 -4.34
N PRO A 53 -0.50 8.14 -4.40
CA PRO A 53 -1.74 8.80 -3.97
C PRO A 53 -1.61 9.38 -2.56
N LEU A 54 -2.19 10.55 -2.29
CA LEU A 54 -2.15 11.13 -0.95
C LEU A 54 -2.85 10.23 0.08
N LEU A 55 -2.36 10.27 1.32
CA LEU A 55 -2.95 9.57 2.45
C LEU A 55 -3.82 10.55 3.25
N ASP A 56 -5.14 10.46 3.06
CA ASP A 56 -6.12 11.27 3.80
C ASP A 56 -6.40 10.68 5.19
N LYS A 57 -6.83 11.54 6.12
CA LYS A 57 -7.08 11.17 7.53
C LYS A 57 -5.89 10.45 8.18
N ALA A 58 -4.68 10.89 7.84
CA ALA A 58 -3.43 10.29 8.30
C ALA A 58 -3.34 10.30 9.83
N ARG A 59 -3.00 9.14 10.41
CA ARG A 59 -2.75 8.93 11.83
C ARG A 59 -1.40 8.27 12.01
N LEU A 60 -0.66 8.71 13.02
CA LEU A 60 0.58 8.05 13.44
C LEU A 60 0.21 6.79 14.23
N LEU A 61 0.74 5.63 13.82
CA LEU A 61 0.61 4.37 14.54
C LEU A 61 1.84 4.05 15.38
N ALA A 62 3.02 4.31 14.84
CA ALA A 62 4.30 4.06 15.51
C ALA A 62 5.36 5.04 15.01
N LEU A 63 6.34 5.32 15.86
CA LEU A 63 7.53 6.10 15.56
C LEU A 63 8.71 5.39 16.23
N ASP A 64 9.79 5.20 15.49
CA ASP A 64 11.06 4.74 16.04
C ASP A 64 12.22 5.59 15.47
N GLY A 65 13.46 5.22 15.80
CA GLY A 65 14.65 5.95 15.33
C GLY A 65 14.94 5.84 13.83
N ARG A 66 14.25 4.96 13.09
CA ARG A 66 14.40 4.77 11.63
C ARG A 66 13.27 5.39 10.84
N GLY A 67 12.09 5.51 11.42
CA GLY A 67 10.93 5.95 10.64
C GLY A 67 9.63 6.08 11.40
N VAL A 68 8.58 6.35 10.62
CA VAL A 68 7.20 6.49 11.11
C VAL A 68 6.28 5.54 10.37
N LEU A 69 5.34 4.94 11.12
CA LEU A 69 4.25 4.17 10.57
C LEU A 69 2.98 5.03 10.58
N LEU A 70 2.48 5.34 9.39
CA LEU A 70 1.25 6.12 9.19
C LEU A 70 0.13 5.22 8.68
N THR A 71 -1.11 5.50 9.08
CA THR A 71 -2.30 4.85 8.52
C THR A 71 -3.32 5.90 8.09
N GLY A 72 -4.10 5.58 7.07
CA GLY A 72 -5.14 6.47 6.55
C GLY A 72 -5.88 5.85 5.38
N VAL A 73 -6.34 6.70 4.47
CA VAL A 73 -7.06 6.29 3.27
C VAL A 73 -6.36 6.89 2.04
N GLU A 74 -5.89 6.05 1.12
CA GLU A 74 -5.42 6.49 -0.19
C GLU A 74 -6.61 6.81 -1.08
N ILE A 75 -6.59 7.98 -1.71
CA ILE A 75 -7.62 8.43 -2.66
C ILE A 75 -7.00 8.41 -4.05
N TYR A 76 -7.49 7.53 -4.92
CA TYR A 76 -7.01 7.44 -6.29
C TYR A 76 -7.77 8.44 -7.17
N PRO A 77 -7.08 9.17 -8.07
CA PRO A 77 -7.76 10.07 -9.01
C PRO A 77 -8.60 9.28 -10.01
N THR A 78 -9.80 9.76 -10.32
CA THR A 78 -10.63 9.26 -11.43
C THR A 78 -9.98 9.63 -12.76
N ARG A 79 -9.81 8.66 -13.67
CA ARG A 79 -9.41 8.97 -15.04
C ARG A 79 -10.59 9.64 -15.77
N GLY A 80 -10.54 10.97 -15.91
CA GLY A 80 -11.43 11.74 -16.78
C GLY A 80 -12.88 11.96 -16.31
N GLY A 81 -13.23 11.61 -15.06
CA GLY A 81 -14.59 11.73 -14.53
C GLY A 81 -14.72 12.68 -13.35
N LYS A 82 -15.86 13.39 -13.24
CA LYS A 82 -16.26 14.14 -12.03
C LYS A 82 -16.64 13.14 -10.94
N GLY A 83 -15.91 13.14 -9.82
CA GLY A 83 -16.19 12.28 -8.67
C GLY A 83 -14.95 11.98 -7.85
N THR A 84 -15.13 11.39 -6.67
CA THR A 84 -14.00 10.87 -5.90
C THR A 84 -13.71 9.44 -6.35
N GLY A 85 -12.48 9.16 -6.77
CA GLY A 85 -12.09 7.82 -7.20
C GLY A 85 -12.04 6.82 -6.06
N PRO A 86 -11.65 5.56 -6.34
CA PRO A 86 -11.69 4.52 -5.33
C PRO A 86 -10.79 4.87 -4.15
N MET A 87 -11.29 4.57 -2.96
CA MET A 87 -10.65 4.86 -1.69
C MET A 87 -10.31 3.55 -1.00
N PHE A 88 -9.06 3.42 -0.56
CA PHE A 88 -8.61 2.21 0.11
C PHE A 88 -7.88 2.53 1.40
N VAL A 89 -8.12 1.73 2.44
CA VAL A 89 -7.32 1.80 3.66
C VAL A 89 -5.87 1.50 3.31
N GLN A 90 -4.96 2.32 3.84
CA GLN A 90 -3.55 2.19 3.57
C GLN A 90 -2.73 2.41 4.83
N THR A 91 -1.57 1.74 4.88
CA THR A 91 -0.55 1.94 5.89
C THR A 91 0.79 2.18 5.20
N TRP A 92 1.48 3.27 5.57
CA TRP A 92 2.79 3.65 5.05
C TRP A 92 3.83 3.46 6.14
N TRP A 93 4.86 2.68 5.84
CA TRP A 93 6.12 2.77 6.58
C TRP A 93 7.03 3.78 5.88
N CYS A 94 7.35 4.87 6.56
CA CYS A 94 8.21 5.93 6.04
C CYS A 94 9.57 5.85 6.74
N GLU A 95 10.60 5.38 6.04
CA GLU A 95 11.99 5.45 6.51
C GLU A 95 12.49 6.88 6.35
N LEU A 96 12.82 7.52 7.48
CA LEU A 96 13.29 8.90 7.55
C LEU A 96 14.82 8.88 7.57
N ASN A 97 15.47 9.70 6.74
CA ASN A 97 16.93 9.69 6.54
C ASN A 97 17.48 8.33 6.06
N PRO A 98 16.97 7.81 4.94
CA PRO A 98 17.42 6.52 4.41
C PRO A 98 18.92 6.55 4.10
N LYS A 99 19.64 5.50 4.53
CA LYS A 99 21.00 5.27 4.03
C LYS A 99 20.93 4.94 2.53
N PRO A 100 21.90 5.38 1.71
CA PRO A 100 21.95 4.99 0.29
C PRO A 100 21.98 3.47 0.19
N ARG A 101 20.98 2.86 -0.46
CA ARG A 101 20.95 1.43 -0.80
C ARG A 101 20.83 1.30 -2.32
N PRO A 102 21.54 0.34 -2.94
CA PRO A 102 21.37 0.09 -4.37
C PRO A 102 19.92 -0.36 -4.63
N THR A 103 19.24 0.36 -5.52
CA THR A 103 17.89 0.04 -5.99
C THR A 103 17.96 -1.12 -6.97
N ILE A 104 17.72 -2.35 -6.49
CA ILE A 104 17.55 -3.56 -7.34
C ILE A 104 16.10 -4.05 -7.24
N ALA A 105 15.15 -3.12 -7.28
CA ALA A 105 13.74 -3.42 -7.06
C ALA A 105 12.98 -3.30 -8.38
N ASN A 106 12.41 -4.41 -8.89
CA ASN A 106 11.57 -4.43 -10.09
C ASN A 106 10.08 -4.50 -9.70
N PRO A 107 9.32 -3.38 -9.81
CA PRO A 107 7.91 -3.36 -9.42
C PRO A 107 7.03 -4.32 -10.21
N ALA A 108 7.40 -4.69 -11.44
CA ALA A 108 6.62 -5.60 -12.26
C ALA A 108 6.70 -7.05 -11.74
N GLU A 109 7.89 -7.48 -11.30
CA GLU A 109 8.11 -8.81 -10.72
C GLU A 109 7.41 -8.96 -9.37
N ALA A 110 7.39 -7.92 -8.54
CA ALA A 110 6.62 -7.90 -7.30
C ALA A 110 5.13 -8.15 -7.54
N ARG A 111 4.52 -7.42 -8.48
CA ARG A 111 3.11 -7.61 -8.86
C ARG A 111 2.84 -9.01 -9.36
N ARG A 112 3.78 -9.60 -10.12
CA ARG A 112 3.66 -10.96 -10.63
C ARG A 112 3.68 -11.99 -9.50
N ARG A 113 4.64 -11.89 -8.56
CA ARG A 113 4.76 -12.80 -7.41
C ARG A 113 3.53 -12.78 -6.52
N GLU A 114 2.99 -11.60 -6.23
CA GLU A 114 1.76 -11.46 -5.45
C GLU A 114 0.56 -12.12 -6.14
N ARG A 115 0.37 -11.90 -7.44
CA ARG A 115 -0.70 -12.54 -8.21
C ARG A 115 -0.58 -14.06 -8.19
N GLU A 116 0.63 -14.59 -8.33
CA GLU A 116 0.89 -16.02 -8.21
C GLU A 116 0.54 -16.56 -6.81
N ARG A 117 0.81 -15.81 -5.73
CA ARG A 117 0.41 -16.19 -4.36
C ARG A 117 -1.10 -16.17 -4.18
N GLN A 118 -1.78 -15.10 -4.59
CA GLN A 118 -3.24 -15.01 -4.53
C GLN A 118 -3.90 -16.15 -5.32
N ALA A 119 -3.39 -16.46 -6.52
CA ALA A 119 -3.88 -17.58 -7.31
C ALA A 119 -3.69 -18.93 -6.59
N ARG A 120 -2.57 -19.13 -5.88
CA ARG A 120 -2.34 -20.34 -5.07
C ARG A 120 -3.30 -20.43 -3.88
N GLU A 121 -3.58 -19.33 -3.19
CA GLU A 121 -4.55 -19.30 -2.09
C GLU A 121 -5.99 -19.58 -2.58
N VAL A 122 -6.38 -18.98 -3.70
CA VAL A 122 -7.68 -19.25 -4.35
C VAL A 122 -7.76 -20.70 -4.84
N GLY A 123 -6.71 -21.23 -5.47
CA GLY A 123 -6.67 -22.64 -5.90
C GLY A 123 -6.77 -23.60 -4.71
N GLY A 124 -6.07 -23.31 -3.60
CA GLY A 124 -6.11 -24.12 -2.38
C GLY A 124 -7.48 -24.11 -1.68
N THR A 125 -8.21 -23.01 -1.75
CA THR A 125 -9.58 -22.91 -1.20
C THR A 125 -10.62 -23.59 -2.09
N LEU A 126 -10.46 -23.55 -3.42
CA LEU A 126 -11.34 -24.26 -4.35
C LEU A 126 -11.21 -25.79 -4.26
N LEU A 127 -10.02 -26.31 -3.95
CA LEU A 127 -9.78 -27.74 -3.76
C LEU A 127 -10.31 -28.27 -2.40
N ARG A 128 -10.64 -27.39 -1.46
CA ARG A 128 -11.22 -27.73 -0.15
C ARG A 128 -12.75 -27.66 -0.15
N ARG A 129 -13.41 -27.98 -1.26
CA ARG A 129 -14.87 -28.18 -1.24
C ARG A 129 -15.15 -29.56 -0.62
N PRO A 130 -15.81 -29.65 0.56
CA PRO A 130 -16.19 -30.95 1.07
C PRO A 130 -17.22 -31.54 0.10
N MET A 131 -16.88 -32.68 -0.51
CA MET A 131 -17.88 -33.54 -1.14
C MET A 131 -18.89 -33.92 -0.05
N ARG A 132 -20.04 -33.24 0.00
CA ARG A 132 -21.23 -33.75 0.69
C ARG A 132 -21.65 -35.03 -0.04
N ARG A 133 -21.09 -36.17 0.36
CA ARG A 133 -21.67 -37.49 0.10
C ARG A 133 -22.96 -37.57 0.91
N GLY A 134 -24.06 -37.80 0.23
CA GLY A 134 -25.41 -37.71 0.76
C GLY A 134 -25.78 -38.81 1.74
N ASN A 135 -27.01 -38.71 2.25
CA ASN A 135 -27.89 -39.85 2.47
C ASN A 135 -29.29 -39.40 2.04
N HIS A 136 -29.81 -40.08 1.03
CA HIS A 136 -31.23 -40.09 0.67
C HIS A 136 -31.81 -41.25 1.47
N GLU A 137 -32.74 -40.99 2.38
CA GLU A 137 -33.55 -42.04 2.99
C GLU A 137 -34.98 -41.94 2.43
N PRO A 138 -35.62 -43.08 2.12
CA PRO A 138 -36.91 -43.16 1.45
C PRO A 138 -38.10 -42.72 2.30
#